data_AF-K2C8J3-F1
#
_entry.id   AF-K2C8J3-F1
#
_cell.length_a   1.000
_cell.length_b   1.000
_cell.length_c   1.000
_cell.angle_alpha   90.00
_cell.angle_beta   90.00
_cell.angle_gamma   90.00
#
_symmetry.space_group_name_H-M   'P 1'
#
loop_
_entity.id
_entity.type
_entity.pdbx_description
1 polymer ?
#
loop_
_entity_poly.entity_id
_entity_poly.type
_entity_poly.pdbx_seq_one_letter_code
_entity_poly.pdbx_strand_id
1 'polypeptide(L)' 'MAKSSAREKVQLRSTGKQKNGKPTGYYKTTVVNKRNMGEKKLECMKFDPCAWNTETGKVGMRVLFKQKKIAK' A
#
# COMPACT_ATOMS: atom_id res chain seq x y z
N MET A 1 -27.89 9.80 -13.21
CA MET A 1 -26.99 8.83 -12.52
C MET A 1 -25.55 9.13 -12.93
N ALA A 2 -24.68 9.51 -11.98
CA ALA A 2 -23.29 9.85 -12.30
C ALA A 2 -22.59 8.64 -12.94
N LYS A 3 -22.01 8.82 -14.14
CA LYS A 3 -21.21 7.79 -14.81
C LYS A 3 -20.18 7.25 -13.81
N SER A 4 -20.18 5.93 -13.61
CA SER A 4 -19.16 5.24 -12.82
C SER A 4 -17.79 5.70 -13.31
N SER A 5 -17.12 6.52 -12.51
CA SER A 5 -15.77 6.98 -12.78
C SER A 5 -14.89 5.74 -12.91
N ALA A 6 -14.23 5.58 -14.06
CA ALA A 6 -13.28 4.50 -14.28
C ALA A 6 -12.12 4.51 -13.25
N ARG A 7 -11.96 5.62 -12.52
CA ARG A 7 -10.98 5.82 -11.46
C ARG A 7 -11.58 5.46 -10.10
N GLU A 8 -10.89 4.61 -9.35
CA GLU A 8 -11.24 4.19 -8.00
C GLU A 8 -10.13 4.55 -7.01
N LYS A 9 -10.53 5.05 -5.83
CA LYS A 9 -9.59 5.24 -4.72
C LYS A 9 -9.34 3.88 -4.07
N VAL A 10 -8.06 3.52 -3.96
CA VAL A 10 -7.62 2.26 -3.37
C VAL A 10 -6.60 2.52 -2.27
N GLN A 11 -6.52 1.58 -1.33
CA GLN A 11 -5.54 1.62 -0.25
C GLN A 11 -4.33 0.77 -0.66
N LEU A 12 -3.14 1.32 -0.51
CA LEU A 12 -1.87 0.60 -0.61
C LEU A 12 -1.43 0.30 0.82
N ARG A 13 -1.48 -0.96 1.24
CA ARG A 13 -1.05 -1.42 2.57
C ARG A 13 0.42 -1.83 2.51
N SER A 14 1.21 -1.32 3.44
CA SER A 14 2.59 -1.73 3.64
C SER A 14 2.66 -3.20 4.05
N THR A 15 3.63 -3.94 3.50
CA THR A 15 4.00 -5.27 3.96
C THR A 15 5.09 -5.24 5.04
N GLY A 16 5.54 -4.05 5.44
CA GLY A 16 6.55 -3.86 6.47
C GLY A 16 6.12 -4.41 7.83
N LYS A 17 7.11 -4.85 8.61
CA LYS A 17 6.94 -5.26 10.00
C LYS A 17 7.69 -4.30 10.92
N GLN A 18 7.19 -4.13 12.14
CA GLN A 18 7.87 -3.44 13.22
C GLN A 18 8.93 -4.36 13.85
N LYS A 19 9.74 -3.81 14.77
CA LYS A 19 10.79 -4.55 15.50
C LYS A 19 10.26 -5.77 16.25
N ASN A 20 9.02 -5.70 16.73
CA ASN A 20 8.32 -6.78 17.43
C ASN A 20 7.66 -7.82 16.49
N GLY A 21 7.92 -7.75 15.18
CA GLY A 21 7.35 -8.66 14.18
C GLY A 21 5.90 -8.37 13.78
N LYS A 22 5.23 -7.40 14.41
CA LYS A 22 3.86 -7.01 14.06
C LYS A 22 3.83 -6.22 12.74
N PRO A 23 2.77 -6.30 11.94
CA PRO A 23 2.62 -5.46 10.75
C PRO A 23 2.62 -3.98 11.14
N THR A 24 3.25 -3.12 10.35
CA THR A 24 3.27 -1.67 10.63
C THR A 24 1.87 -1.05 10.54
N GLY A 25 0.98 -1.65 9.76
CA GLY A 25 -0.35 -1.15 9.50
C GLY A 25 -0.38 0.10 8.61
N TYR A 26 0.78 0.64 8.25
CA TYR A 26 0.91 1.86 7.47
C TYR A 26 0.31 1.67 6.08
N TYR A 27 -0.38 2.69 5.60
CA TYR A 27 -1.01 2.66 4.30
C TYR A 27 -0.97 4.02 3.63
N LYS A 28 -1.02 4.00 2.31
CA LYS A 28 -1.23 5.20 1.49
C LYS A 28 -2.51 5.01 0.70
N THR A 29 -3.15 6.10 0.30
CA THR A 29 -4.25 6.05 -0.64
C THR A 29 -3.76 6.50 -2.01
N THR A 30 -4.28 5.89 -3.06
CA THR A 30 -4.00 6.29 -4.44
C THR A 30 -5.25 6.11 -5.27
N VAL A 31 -5.28 6.76 -6.42
CA VAL A 31 -6.34 6.56 -7.41
C VAL A 31 -5.79 5.67 -8.51
N VAL A 32 -6.51 4.60 -8.85
CA VAL A 32 -6.18 3.69 -9.95
C VAL A 32 -7.28 3.72 -10.98
N ASN A 33 -6.91 3.61 -12.26
CA ASN A 33 -7.87 3.49 -13.36
C ASN A 33 -8.16 2.00 -13.62
N LYS A 34 -9.39 1.56 -13.35
CA LYS A 34 -9.82 0.17 -13.49
C LYS A 34 -9.66 -0.34 -14.93
N ARG A 35 -9.85 0.53 -15.93
CA ARG A 35 -9.75 0.15 -17.35
C ARG A 35 -8.34 -0.28 -17.76
N ASN A 36 -7.32 0.35 -17.17
CA ASN A 36 -5.92 0.07 -17.51
C ASN A 36 -5.33 -1.04 -16.64
N MET A 37 -5.83 -1.21 -15.41
CA MET A 37 -5.34 -2.21 -14.45
C MET A 37 -5.93 -3.62 -14.68
N GLY A 38 -7.15 -3.71 -15.22
CA GLY A 38 -7.84 -5.00 -15.35
C GLY A 38 -7.98 -5.71 -13.99
N GLU A 39 -7.60 -6.99 -13.93
CA GLU A 39 -7.61 -7.81 -12.71
C GLU A 39 -6.34 -7.65 -11.84
N LYS A 40 -5.32 -6.95 -12.34
CA LYS A 40 -4.04 -6.83 -11.62
C LYS A 40 -4.19 -5.91 -10.41
N LYS A 41 -3.58 -6.31 -9.30
CA LYS A 41 -3.47 -5.48 -8.09
C LYS A 41 -2.21 -4.63 -8.18
N LEU A 42 -2.30 -3.35 -7.84
CA LEU A 42 -1.14 -2.47 -7.75
C LEU A 42 -0.23 -2.93 -6.62
N GLU A 43 0.99 -3.33 -6.98
CA GLU A 43 2.10 -3.55 -6.05
C GLU A 43 3.21 -2.55 -6.38
N CYS A 44 3.70 -1.82 -5.37
CA CYS A 44 4.76 -0.83 -5.60
C CYS A 44 5.68 -0.70 -4.39
N MET A 45 6.98 -0.49 -4.63
CA MET A 45 7.96 -0.26 -3.58
C MET A 45 7.90 1.21 -3.12
N LYS A 46 7.48 1.44 -1.88
CA LYS A 46 7.40 2.78 -1.28
C LYS A 46 8.04 2.78 0.10
N PHE A 47 8.40 3.98 0.56
CA PHE A 47 8.92 4.16 1.91
C PHE A 47 7.80 4.01 2.95
N ASP A 48 8.04 3.15 3.93
CA ASP A 48 7.26 3.01 5.16
C ASP A 48 8.11 3.53 6.34
N PRO A 49 7.71 4.63 7.00
CA PRO A 49 8.45 5.20 8.12
C PRO A 49 8.45 4.31 9.36
N CYS A 50 7.49 3.38 9.47
CA CYS A 50 7.33 2.51 10.64
C CYS A 50 7.96 1.13 10.46
N ALA A 51 8.41 0.79 9.24
CA ALA A 51 9.00 -0.52 8.96
C ALA A 51 10.40 -0.63 9.58
N TRP A 52 10.65 -1.72 10.30
CA TRP A 52 11.93 -1.99 10.94
C TRP A 52 12.93 -2.51 9.91
N ASN A 53 14.03 -1.78 9.74
CA ASN A 53 15.14 -2.19 8.90
C ASN A 53 16.14 -3.02 9.72
N THR A 54 16.27 -4.30 9.37
CA THR A 54 17.19 -5.23 10.04
C THR A 54 18.65 -4.95 9.75
N GLU A 55 18.97 -4.33 8.61
CA GLU A 55 20.36 -4.02 8.20
C GLU A 55 20.91 -2.82 8.97
N THR A 56 20.09 -1.78 9.16
CA THR A 56 20.51 -0.53 9.83
C THR A 56 20.14 -0.48 11.31
N GLY A 57 19.31 -1.41 11.78
CA GLY A 57 18.81 -1.42 13.16
C GLY A 57 17.95 -0.20 13.51
N LYS A 58 17.32 0.42 12.51
CA LYS A 58 16.49 1.62 12.65
C LYS A 58 15.11 1.45 12.00
N VAL A 59 14.17 2.31 12.36
CA VAL A 59 12.86 2.41 11.69
C VAL A 59 12.99 3.22 10.39
N GLY A 60 12.20 2.85 9.39
CA GLY A 60 12.18 3.47 8.07
C GLY A 60 12.89 2.61 7.02
N MET A 61 12.13 1.98 6.13
CA MET A 61 12.67 1.30 4.94
C MET A 61 11.70 1.32 3.77
N ARG A 62 12.23 1.15 2.55
CA ARG A 62 11.39 0.89 1.37
C ARG A 62 10.90 -0.55 1.43
N VAL A 63 9.58 -0.69 1.41
CA VAL A 63 8.89 -1.98 1.45
C VAL A 63 7.87 -2.05 0.34
N LEU A 64 7.40 -3.26 0.07
CA LEU A 64 6.35 -3.48 -0.89
C LEU A 64 5.01 -3.00 -0.30
N PHE A 65 4.25 -2.26 -1.08
CA PHE A 65 2.89 -1.89 -0.74
C PHE A 65 1.96 -2.63 -1.68
N LYS A 66 0.98 -3.33 -1.12
CA LYS A 66 -0.01 -4.10 -1.87
C LYS A 66 -1.37 -3.42 -1.82
N GLN A 67 -2.07 -3.42 -2.96
CA GLN A 67 -3.41 -2.87 -3.06
C GLN A 67 -4.42 -3.69 -2.24
N LYS A 68 -5.18 -2.98 -1.42
CA LYS A 68 -6.35 -3.46 -0.68
C LYS A 68 -7.55 -2.56 -1.02
N LYS A 69 -8.72 -3.17 -1.19
CA LYS A 69 -9.97 -2.41 -1.34
C LYS A 69 -10.25 -1.64 -0.06
N ILE A 70 -10.67 -0.40 -0.20
CA ILE A 70 -11.19 0.39 0.92
C ILE A 70 -12.56 -0.21 1.23
N ALA A 71 -12.76 -0.71 2.46
CA ALA A 71 -14.09 -1.11 2.90
C ALA A 71 -14.98 0.14 2.90
N LYS A 72 -16.18 0.00 2.34
CA LYS A 72 -17.13 1.09 2.13
C LYS A 72 -18.01 1.27 3.35
#